data_AF-A0ABD3KBF9-F1
#
_entry.id   AF-A0ABD3KBF9-F1
#
_cell.length_a   1.000
_cell.length_b   1.000
_cell.length_c   1.000
_cell.angle_alpha   90.00
_cell.angle_beta   90.00
_cell.angle_gamma   90.00
#
_symmetry.space_group_name_H-M   'P 1'
#
loop_
_entity.id
_entity.type
_entity.pdbx_description
1 polymer ?
#
loop_
_entity_poly.entity_id
_entity_poly.type
_entity_poly.pdbx_seq_one_letter_code
_entity_poly.pdbx_strand_id
1 'polypeptide(L)'
;MEIPCSHVLLFFVIPVASHNPKYIMFCSADPTDGFTEVKLTNANFELQKPYDMPLEGRYSFVDGLRKMWFYADDKPHVPSSHTQPCIKVQIKGLDYSSGVWQFEGHCFVPNGASGAMIAPIHGAAHGATALILRIYNGDSRLNIIHDVDGGKVIVFLDRNQVFQVADKGPGDLHFKCGVHGAPANISYYMESRWRDIKIYMK
;
A
#
# COMPACT_ATOMS: atom_id res chain seq x y z
N MET A 1 -17.02 9.00 30.03
CA MET A 1 -16.42 10.21 29.44
C MET A 1 -15.58 9.74 28.28
N GLU A 2 -16.22 9.59 27.12
CA GLU A 2 -15.58 9.07 25.92
C GLU A 2 -14.90 10.23 25.20
N ILE A 3 -13.59 10.11 25.02
CA ILE A 3 -12.81 11.08 24.24
C ILE A 3 -13.08 10.75 22.76
N PRO A 4 -13.64 11.67 21.97
CA PRO A 4 -13.87 11.42 20.56
C PRO A 4 -12.50 11.42 19.86
N CYS A 5 -12.01 10.24 19.50
CA CYS A 5 -10.79 10.07 18.73
C CYS A 5 -11.05 10.57 17.30
N SER A 6 -10.69 11.81 17.01
CA SER A 6 -10.67 12.35 15.64
C SER A 6 -9.62 11.60 14.82
N HIS A 7 -10.05 10.60 14.06
CA HIS A 7 -9.24 9.93 13.07
C HIS A 7 -8.94 10.87 11.89
N VAL A 8 -7.85 11.62 11.98
CA VAL A 8 -7.31 12.32 10.80
C VAL A 8 -6.68 11.26 9.89
N LEU A 9 -7.50 10.76 8.97
CA LEU A 9 -7.09 9.87 7.89
C LEU A 9 -6.63 10.75 6.72
N LEU A 10 -5.31 10.86 6.53
CA LEU A 10 -4.75 11.58 5.39
C LEU A 10 -5.00 10.76 4.12
N PHE A 11 -5.94 11.23 3.30
CA PHE A 11 -6.22 10.70 1.97
C PHE A 11 -5.46 11.54 0.94
N PHE A 12 -4.54 10.93 0.19
CA PHE A 12 -3.95 11.56 -0.98
C PHE A 12 -4.31 10.81 -2.24
N VAL A 13 -4.78 11.57 -3.23
CA VAL A 13 -5.17 11.12 -4.56
C VAL A 13 -4.10 11.60 -5.52
N ILE A 14 -3.34 10.68 -6.11
CA ILE A 14 -2.38 11.00 -7.17
C ILE A 14 -2.98 10.50 -8.49
N PRO A 15 -3.50 11.40 -9.35
CA PRO A 15 -3.88 11.04 -10.71
C PRO A 15 -2.61 10.87 -11.54
N VAL A 16 -2.40 9.69 -12.14
CA VAL A 16 -1.36 9.49 -13.15
C VAL A 16 -1.82 10.18 -14.43
N ALA A 17 -1.44 11.44 -14.63
CA ALA A 17 -1.79 12.21 -15.81
C ALA A 17 -0.75 12.01 -16.92
N SER A 18 -1.20 11.73 -18.15
CA SER A 18 -0.34 11.72 -19.33
C SER A 18 0.12 13.15 -19.67
N HIS A 19 1.45 13.35 -19.68
CA HIS A 19 2.22 14.38 -20.40
C HIS A 19 1.76 15.86 -20.31
N ASN A 20 2.44 16.63 -19.44
CA ASN A 20 3.02 17.97 -19.75
C ASN A 20 3.79 18.52 -18.51
N PRO A 21 5.13 18.63 -18.53
CA PRO A 21 5.89 18.97 -17.34
C PRO A 21 6.02 20.49 -17.15
N LYS A 22 5.62 21.00 -15.98
CA LYS A 22 6.35 22.10 -15.34
C LYS A 22 7.41 21.45 -14.46
N TYR A 23 8.65 21.46 -14.96
CA TYR A 23 9.80 20.88 -14.29
C TYR A 23 10.09 21.62 -12.97
N ILE A 24 9.66 21.03 -11.85
CA ILE A 24 10.41 21.17 -10.60
C ILE A 24 11.46 20.06 -10.67
N MET A 25 12.72 20.46 -10.83
CA MET A 25 13.86 19.55 -10.88
C MET A 25 14.08 18.95 -9.49
N PHE A 26 13.35 17.88 -9.16
CA PHE A 26 13.74 16.98 -8.09
C PHE A 26 14.88 16.12 -8.61
N CYS A 27 15.98 16.04 -7.87
CA CYS A 27 17.09 15.16 -8.21
C CYS A 27 16.56 13.72 -8.30
N SER A 28 16.68 13.09 -9.47
CA SER A 28 16.34 11.68 -9.69
C SER A 28 17.40 10.80 -9.03
N ALA A 29 17.44 10.77 -7.70
CA ALA A 29 18.20 9.79 -6.95
C ALA A 29 17.51 8.42 -7.04
N ASP A 30 18.28 7.33 -7.08
CA ASP A 30 17.68 6.01 -6.95
C ASP A 30 17.10 5.88 -5.53
N PRO A 31 15.79 5.69 -5.34
CA PRO A 31 15.21 5.61 -4.00
C PRO A 31 15.79 4.45 -3.17
N THR A 32 16.45 3.48 -3.79
CA THR A 32 17.11 2.35 -3.11
C THR A 32 18.57 2.62 -2.75
N ASP A 33 19.12 3.81 -3.00
CA ASP A 33 20.54 4.09 -2.73
C ASP A 33 20.85 3.95 -1.22
N GLY A 34 21.91 3.21 -0.91
CA GLY A 34 22.32 2.90 0.46
C GLY A 34 21.43 1.92 1.22
N PHE A 35 20.45 1.29 0.58
CA PHE A 35 19.62 0.24 1.17
C PHE A 35 20.15 -1.17 0.87
N THR A 36 19.89 -2.12 1.78
CA THR A 36 20.16 -3.55 1.56
C THR A 36 18.85 -4.30 1.32
N GLU A 37 18.78 -5.08 0.23
CA GLU A 37 17.60 -5.89 -0.08
C GLU A 37 17.43 -7.04 0.91
N VAL A 38 16.21 -7.19 1.42
CA VAL A 38 15.82 -8.31 2.28
C VAL A 38 15.19 -9.40 1.40
N LYS A 39 15.75 -10.61 1.46
CA LYS A 39 15.29 -11.72 0.64
C LYS A 39 13.87 -12.15 1.04
N LEU A 40 12.94 -12.01 0.10
CA LEU A 40 11.56 -12.50 0.24
C LEU A 40 11.41 -13.92 -0.34
N THR A 41 10.51 -14.69 0.27
CA THR A 41 10.02 -15.98 -0.20
C THR A 41 8.50 -15.97 -0.28
N ASN A 42 7.90 -16.97 -0.92
CA ASN A 42 6.43 -17.07 -0.98
C ASN A 42 5.76 -17.14 0.41
N ALA A 43 6.47 -17.64 1.43
CA ALA A 43 5.97 -17.69 2.80
C ALA A 43 5.79 -16.29 3.43
N ASN A 44 6.45 -15.26 2.90
CA ASN A 44 6.30 -13.88 3.38
C ASN A 44 5.02 -13.22 2.88
N PHE A 45 4.31 -13.76 1.89
CA PHE A 45 3.15 -13.11 1.28
C PHE A 45 1.84 -13.71 1.82
N GLU A 46 1.33 -13.16 2.93
CA GLU A 46 0.06 -13.60 3.51
C GLU A 46 -1.14 -12.85 2.88
N LEU A 47 -2.13 -13.59 2.40
CA LEU A 47 -3.29 -13.04 1.72
C LEU A 47 -4.49 -12.84 2.66
N GLN A 48 -5.02 -11.63 2.69
CA GLN A 48 -6.31 -11.28 3.28
C GLN A 48 -7.33 -11.13 2.15
N LYS A 49 -8.47 -11.81 2.25
CA LYS A 49 -9.54 -11.86 1.24
C LYS A 49 -10.93 -11.76 1.90
N PRO A 50 -12.02 -11.53 1.14
CA PRO A 50 -13.39 -11.74 1.63
C PRO A 50 -13.54 -13.13 2.29
N TYR A 51 -14.23 -13.20 3.44
CA TYR A 51 -14.25 -14.42 4.25
C TYR A 51 -14.97 -15.59 3.57
N ASP A 52 -15.98 -15.31 2.74
CA ASP A 52 -16.88 -16.30 2.12
C ASP A 52 -16.49 -16.70 0.69
N MET A 53 -15.43 -16.10 0.14
CA MET A 53 -14.97 -16.39 -1.22
C MET A 53 -13.72 -17.28 -1.19
N PRO A 54 -13.57 -18.27 -2.09
CA PRO A 54 -12.29 -18.95 -2.26
C PRO A 54 -11.22 -17.99 -2.81
N LEU A 55 -9.94 -18.29 -2.58
CA LEU A 55 -8.84 -17.37 -2.90
C LEU A 55 -8.75 -17.11 -4.40
N GLU A 56 -8.82 -18.15 -5.21
CA GLU A 56 -8.82 -18.12 -6.68
C GLU A 56 -9.96 -17.28 -7.27
N GLY A 57 -11.02 -17.04 -6.50
CA GLY A 57 -12.11 -16.15 -6.91
C GLY A 57 -11.71 -14.67 -6.93
N ARG A 58 -10.63 -14.28 -6.25
CA ARG A 58 -10.23 -12.88 -6.01
C ARG A 58 -8.73 -12.62 -6.14
N TYR A 59 -7.95 -13.66 -6.42
CA TYR A 59 -6.50 -13.61 -6.51
C TYR A 59 -5.96 -14.59 -7.55
N SER A 60 -4.92 -14.18 -8.29
CA SER A 60 -4.10 -15.08 -9.10
C SER A 60 -2.63 -14.67 -9.06
N PHE A 61 -1.73 -15.64 -9.20
CA PHE A 61 -0.29 -15.41 -9.32
C PHE A 61 0.26 -16.21 -10.49
N VAL A 62 0.59 -15.50 -11.58
CA VAL A 62 1.05 -16.09 -12.84
C VAL A 62 2.26 -15.29 -13.32
N ASP A 63 3.36 -15.96 -13.63
CA ASP A 63 4.59 -15.34 -14.17
C ASP A 63 5.09 -14.12 -13.38
N GLY A 64 5.07 -14.22 -12.05
CA GLY A 64 5.50 -13.13 -11.16
C GLY A 64 4.48 -11.99 -10.98
N LEU A 65 3.34 -12.03 -11.68
CA LEU A 65 2.27 -11.05 -11.59
C LEU A 65 1.19 -11.52 -10.61
N ARG A 66 1.05 -10.81 -9.49
CA ARG A 66 -0.07 -10.94 -8.54
C ARG A 66 -1.21 -10.07 -9.00
N LYS A 67 -2.32 -10.66 -9.40
CA LYS A 67 -3.58 -9.94 -9.67
C LYS A 67 -4.51 -10.13 -8.48
N MET A 68 -5.09 -9.04 -8.00
CA MET A 68 -5.98 -8.99 -6.84
C MET A 68 -7.21 -8.18 -7.21
N TRP A 69 -8.41 -8.70 -6.99
CA TRP A 69 -9.67 -7.99 -7.27
C TRP A 69 -10.77 -8.33 -6.28
N PHE A 70 -11.78 -7.46 -6.17
CA PHE A 70 -13.05 -7.73 -5.50
C PHE A 70 -14.19 -6.96 -6.16
N TYR A 71 -15.41 -7.33 -5.80
CA TYR A 71 -16.62 -6.59 -6.15
C TYR A 71 -17.21 -5.85 -4.95
N ALA A 72 -17.95 -4.77 -5.19
CA ALA A 72 -18.50 -3.93 -4.12
C ALA A 72 -19.53 -4.65 -3.22
N ASP A 73 -20.09 -5.75 -3.69
CA ASP A 73 -21.02 -6.64 -2.97
C ASP A 73 -20.33 -7.83 -2.27
N ASP A 74 -19.00 -7.96 -2.41
CA ASP A 74 -18.22 -8.93 -1.65
C ASP A 74 -18.33 -8.65 -0.15
N LYS A 75 -17.93 -9.64 0.64
CA LYS A 75 -17.91 -9.51 2.10
C LYS A 75 -16.62 -8.90 2.62
N PRO A 76 -16.64 -8.34 3.85
CA PRO A 76 -15.43 -7.95 4.56
C PRO A 76 -14.45 -9.12 4.72
N HIS A 77 -13.24 -8.83 5.19
CA HIS A 77 -12.25 -9.86 5.50
C HIS A 77 -12.68 -10.79 6.65
N VAL A 78 -13.51 -10.31 7.58
CA VAL A 78 -13.95 -11.03 8.77
C VAL A 78 -15.48 -10.91 8.91
N PRO A 79 -16.21 -12.00 9.28
CA PRO A 79 -17.67 -12.00 9.36
C PRO A 79 -18.29 -10.92 10.25
N SER A 80 -17.63 -10.58 11.36
CA SER A 80 -18.11 -9.58 12.33
C SER A 80 -17.80 -8.14 11.93
N SER A 81 -17.10 -7.92 10.82
CA SER A 81 -16.67 -6.57 10.41
C SER A 81 -17.74 -5.87 9.60
N HIS A 82 -17.85 -4.54 9.76
CA HIS A 82 -18.67 -3.67 8.92
C HIS A 82 -17.85 -2.87 7.91
N THR A 83 -16.57 -3.23 7.72
CA THR A 83 -15.70 -2.58 6.74
C THR A 83 -16.05 -3.00 5.32
N GLN A 84 -15.62 -2.21 4.36
CA GLN A 84 -15.74 -2.53 2.94
C GLN A 84 -14.81 -3.69 2.56
N PRO A 85 -15.07 -4.39 1.44
CA PRO A 85 -14.26 -5.51 1.00
C PRO A 85 -12.79 -5.15 0.79
N CYS A 86 -11.92 -6.14 0.97
CA CYS A 86 -10.52 -5.98 0.61
C CYS A 86 -9.88 -7.30 0.17
N ILE A 87 -8.87 -7.16 -0.68
CA ILE A 87 -7.92 -8.22 -1.02
C ILE A 87 -6.53 -7.60 -0.89
N LYS A 88 -5.71 -8.14 0.02
CA LYS A 88 -4.40 -7.56 0.33
C LYS A 88 -3.39 -8.65 0.58
N VAL A 89 -2.16 -8.41 0.18
CA VAL A 89 -1.00 -9.15 0.66
C VAL A 89 -0.36 -8.38 1.79
N GLN A 90 -0.22 -9.00 2.97
CA GLN A 90 0.65 -8.55 4.05
C GLN A 90 2.01 -9.23 3.92
N ILE A 91 3.08 -8.44 4.01
CA ILE A 91 4.44 -8.96 4.08
C ILE A 91 4.72 -9.38 5.53
N LYS A 92 4.94 -10.68 5.76
CA LYS A 92 5.13 -11.31 7.07
C LYS A 92 6.59 -11.64 7.36
N GLY A 93 6.92 -11.69 8.65
CA GLY A 93 8.26 -12.05 9.14
C GLY A 93 9.29 -10.94 8.96
N LEU A 94 8.82 -9.72 8.67
CA LEU A 94 9.61 -8.49 8.49
C LEU A 94 8.90 -7.32 9.18
N ASP A 95 8.18 -7.61 10.26
CA ASP A 95 7.59 -6.59 11.09
C ASP A 95 8.73 -5.79 11.78
N TYR A 96 8.58 -4.47 11.90
CA TYR A 96 9.66 -3.58 12.30
C TYR A 96 9.19 -2.45 13.21
N SER A 97 10.07 -1.98 14.09
CA SER A 97 9.79 -0.91 15.07
C SER A 97 10.87 0.17 15.15
N SER A 98 11.95 0.03 14.38
CA SER A 98 13.07 0.98 14.28
C SER A 98 13.79 0.85 12.93
N GLY A 99 14.73 1.76 12.67
CA GLY A 99 15.52 1.80 11.44
C GLY A 99 14.78 2.42 10.26
N VAL A 100 15.37 2.29 9.07
CA VAL A 100 14.78 2.80 7.83
C VAL A 100 14.42 1.64 6.92
N TRP A 101 13.13 1.48 6.63
CA TRP A 101 12.60 0.38 5.85
C TRP A 101 12.00 0.88 4.54
N GLN A 102 12.12 0.10 3.48
CA GLN A 102 11.60 0.44 2.17
C GLN A 102 10.79 -0.70 1.56
N PHE A 103 9.64 -0.37 0.99
CA PHE A 103 8.89 -1.22 0.07
C PHE A 103 9.10 -0.73 -1.36
N GLU A 104 9.34 -1.65 -2.28
CA GLU A 104 9.30 -1.42 -3.74
C GLU A 104 8.29 -2.36 -4.38
N GLY A 105 7.56 -1.88 -5.38
CA GLY A 105 6.78 -2.75 -6.27
C GLY A 105 6.34 -2.04 -7.55
N HIS A 106 6.27 -2.79 -8.65
CA HIS A 106 5.61 -2.34 -9.87
C HIS A 106 4.12 -2.62 -9.76
N CYS A 107 3.32 -1.56 -9.79
CA CYS A 107 1.89 -1.63 -9.64
C CYS A 107 1.16 -1.21 -10.90
N PHE A 108 0.03 -1.84 -11.17
CA PHE A 108 -0.93 -1.41 -12.19
C PHE A 108 -2.34 -1.38 -11.63
N VAL A 109 -3.07 -0.31 -11.93
CA VAL A 109 -4.48 -0.11 -11.55
C VAL A 109 -5.28 0.14 -12.83
N PRO A 110 -6.26 -0.72 -13.18
CA PRO A 110 -7.06 -0.50 -14.38
C PRO A 110 -7.93 0.75 -14.26
N ASN A 111 -8.22 1.36 -15.42
CA ASN A 111 -9.13 2.49 -15.50
C ASN A 111 -10.51 2.11 -14.94
N GLY A 112 -11.07 2.99 -14.13
CA GLY A 112 -12.40 2.81 -13.53
C GLY A 112 -12.40 2.14 -12.15
N ALA A 113 -11.26 1.67 -11.64
CA ALA A 113 -11.11 1.30 -10.24
C ALA A 113 -10.93 2.57 -9.38
N SER A 114 -11.71 2.73 -8.31
CA SER A 114 -11.67 3.88 -7.41
C SER A 114 -10.45 3.93 -6.46
N GLY A 115 -9.35 3.30 -6.87
CA GLY A 115 -8.03 3.39 -6.25
C GLY A 115 -7.53 2.07 -5.67
N ALA A 116 -6.26 1.75 -5.91
CA ALA A 116 -5.57 0.66 -5.20
C ALA A 116 -4.97 1.21 -3.91
N MET A 117 -5.22 0.52 -2.78
CA MET A 117 -4.66 0.89 -1.49
C MET A 117 -3.37 0.11 -1.24
N ILE A 118 -2.27 0.83 -1.05
CA ILE A 118 -0.94 0.25 -0.98
C ILE A 118 -0.22 0.80 0.24
N ALA A 119 0.32 -0.12 1.04
CA ALA A 119 1.12 0.06 2.25
C ALA A 119 0.44 0.78 3.42
N PRO A 120 -0.64 0.21 4.00
CA PRO A 120 -0.93 0.48 5.38
C PRO A 120 0.16 -0.10 6.28
N ILE A 121 1.08 0.75 6.68
CA ILE A 121 1.90 0.56 7.86
C ILE A 121 0.93 0.59 9.05
N HIS A 122 0.60 -0.56 9.64
CA HIS A 122 -0.25 -0.62 10.83
C HIS A 122 0.59 -0.64 12.10
N GLY A 123 0.00 -0.35 13.26
CA GLY A 123 0.67 -0.53 14.56
C GLY A 123 1.17 0.75 15.23
N ALA A 124 1.04 1.92 14.59
CA ALA A 124 1.53 3.19 15.12
C ALA A 124 0.77 3.62 16.40
N ALA A 125 1.50 4.22 17.36
CA ALA A 125 0.98 4.70 18.65
C ALA A 125 -0.19 5.69 18.50
N HIS A 126 -0.21 6.49 17.43
CA HIS A 126 -1.27 7.45 17.15
C HIS A 126 -2.07 7.09 15.89
N GLY A 127 -2.84 6.00 15.99
CA GLY A 127 -3.82 5.58 14.99
C GLY A 127 -3.40 4.32 14.23
N ALA A 128 -4.39 3.49 13.90
CA ALA A 128 -4.15 2.12 13.40
C ALA A 128 -3.36 2.04 12.08
N THR A 129 -3.20 3.14 11.33
CA THR A 129 -2.50 3.15 10.03
C THR A 129 -1.66 4.42 9.87
N ALA A 130 -0.35 4.26 9.62
CA ALA A 130 0.60 5.35 9.42
C ALA A 130 0.46 6.00 8.04
N LEU A 131 0.18 5.24 6.97
CA LEU A 131 -0.07 5.77 5.63
C LEU A 131 -1.12 4.96 4.85
N ILE A 132 -1.97 5.64 4.09
CA ILE A 132 -2.85 5.04 3.08
C ILE A 132 -2.55 5.72 1.75
N LEU A 133 -1.87 5.04 0.83
CA LEU A 133 -1.66 5.54 -0.53
C LEU A 133 -2.74 5.02 -1.47
N ARG A 134 -3.28 5.91 -2.32
CA ARG A 134 -4.16 5.55 -3.44
C ARG A 134 -3.52 5.90 -4.76
N ILE A 135 -3.34 4.88 -5.59
CA ILE A 135 -2.92 5.05 -6.97
C ILE A 135 -4.11 4.77 -7.87
N TYR A 136 -4.29 5.61 -8.89
CA TYR A 136 -5.37 5.54 -9.86
C TYR A 136 -4.78 5.44 -11.26
N ASN A 137 -5.36 4.58 -12.08
CA ASN A 137 -5.19 4.53 -13.54
C ASN A 137 -3.74 4.43 -14.02
N GLY A 138 -3.34 3.23 -14.45
CA GLY A 138 -2.09 3.00 -15.14
C GLY A 138 -1.06 2.25 -14.32
N ASP A 139 0.14 2.18 -14.87
CA ASP A 139 1.31 1.53 -14.31
C ASP A 139 2.27 2.52 -13.66
N SER A 140 2.89 2.13 -12.56
CA SER A 140 3.92 2.93 -11.87
C SER A 140 4.88 2.03 -11.10
N ARG A 141 6.13 2.44 -10.98
CA ARG A 141 7.05 1.93 -9.95
C ARG A 141 6.84 2.72 -8.67
N LEU A 142 6.43 2.04 -7.61
CA LEU A 142 6.22 2.63 -6.30
C LEU A 142 7.37 2.27 -5.37
N ASN A 143 7.94 3.27 -4.71
CA ASN A 143 8.79 3.09 -3.54
C ASN A 143 8.19 3.84 -2.35
N ILE A 144 8.16 3.19 -1.19
CA ILE A 144 7.75 3.79 0.08
C ILE A 144 8.88 3.58 1.07
N ILE A 145 9.46 4.68 1.55
CA ILE A 145 10.48 4.67 2.59
C ILE A 145 9.80 5.09 3.89
N HIS A 146 9.90 4.25 4.92
CA HIS A 146 9.55 4.57 6.29
C HIS A 146 10.82 4.71 7.11
N ASP A 147 11.20 5.94 7.40
CA ASP A 147 12.30 6.29 8.30
C ASP A 147 11.70 6.43 9.70
N VAL A 148 11.67 5.30 10.44
CA VAL A 148 11.03 5.22 11.76
C VAL A 148 11.83 6.04 12.78
N ASP A 149 13.16 5.97 12.70
CA ASP A 149 14.06 6.70 13.60
C ASP A 149 13.96 8.23 13.37
N GLY A 150 13.73 8.64 12.12
CA GLY A 150 13.49 10.02 11.71
C GLY A 150 12.01 10.46 11.74
N GLY A 151 11.08 9.57 12.07
CA GLY A 151 9.65 9.87 12.21
C GLY A 151 8.96 10.32 10.92
N LYS A 152 9.29 9.74 9.75
CA LYS A 152 8.73 10.18 8.46
C LYS A 152 8.52 9.06 7.45
N VAL A 153 7.54 9.27 6.56
CA VAL A 153 7.28 8.42 5.39
C VAL A 153 7.46 9.23 4.12
N ILE A 154 8.17 8.67 3.14
CA ILE A 154 8.45 9.28 1.83
C ILE A 154 7.97 8.33 0.75
N VAL A 155 7.27 8.87 -0.26
CA VAL A 155 6.74 8.10 -1.39
C VAL A 155 7.37 8.60 -2.68
N PHE A 156 7.83 7.66 -3.49
CA PHE A 156 8.30 7.88 -4.84
C PHE A 156 7.40 7.15 -5.83
N LEU A 157 7.07 7.83 -6.93
CA LEU A 157 6.46 7.24 -8.11
C LEU A 157 7.39 7.45 -9.29
N ASP A 158 7.74 6.36 -9.97
CA ASP A 158 8.65 6.36 -11.11
C ASP A 158 9.96 7.11 -10.83
N ARG A 159 10.54 6.85 -9.65
CA ARG A 159 11.76 7.48 -9.10
C ARG A 159 11.64 8.97 -8.74
N ASN A 160 10.47 9.58 -8.90
CA ASN A 160 10.23 10.96 -8.46
C ASN A 160 9.63 10.96 -7.06
N GLN A 161 10.22 11.70 -6.12
CA GLN A 161 9.57 11.93 -4.84
C GLN A 161 8.28 12.71 -5.07
N VAL A 162 7.14 12.11 -4.73
CA VAL A 162 5.82 12.73 -4.92
C VAL A 162 5.19 13.16 -3.60
N PHE A 163 5.67 12.62 -2.47
CA PHE A 163 5.05 12.85 -1.17
C PHE A 163 6.02 12.61 -0.02
N GLN A 164 5.85 13.37 1.06
CA GLN A 164 6.54 13.18 2.33
C GLN A 164 5.63 13.66 3.47
N VAL A 165 5.57 12.89 4.56
CA VAL A 165 4.78 13.22 5.75
C VAL A 165 5.48 12.72 7.01
N ALA A 166 5.18 13.32 8.16
CA ALA A 166 5.53 12.73 9.45
C ALA A 166 4.82 11.38 9.63
N ASP A 167 5.48 10.42 10.27
CA ASP A 167 4.85 9.15 10.64
C ASP A 167 3.85 9.35 11.81
N LYS A 168 3.33 8.24 12.35
CA LYS A 168 2.36 8.28 13.46
C LYS A 168 2.93 7.70 14.76
N GLY A 169 4.25 7.72 14.91
CA GLY A 169 4.96 7.17 16.05
C GLY A 169 5.19 5.66 16.00
N PRO A 170 5.79 5.10 17.07
CA PRO A 170 6.31 3.74 17.10
C PRO A 170 5.19 2.69 17.01
N GLY A 171 5.55 1.48 16.59
CA GLY A 171 4.60 0.38 16.43
C GLY A 171 5.26 -0.92 16.01
N ASP A 172 4.46 -1.98 15.90
CA ASP A 172 4.81 -3.19 15.17
C ASP A 172 4.33 -3.03 13.72
N LEU A 173 5.23 -2.54 12.86
CA LEU A 173 4.91 -1.99 11.55
C LEU A 173 5.16 -3.02 10.46
N HIS A 174 4.30 -3.07 9.45
CA HIS A 174 4.46 -3.97 8.29
C HIS A 174 3.91 -3.37 7.00
N PHE A 175 4.52 -3.75 5.88
CA PHE A 175 4.02 -3.37 4.55
C PHE A 175 2.89 -4.30 4.10
N LYS A 176 1.92 -3.72 3.38
CA LYS A 176 0.92 -4.48 2.60
C LYS A 176 0.78 -3.90 1.19
N CYS A 177 0.26 -4.68 0.25
CA CYS A 177 -0.17 -4.17 -1.06
C CYS A 177 -1.47 -4.84 -1.49
N GLY A 178 -2.28 -4.20 -2.32
CA GLY A 178 -3.55 -4.77 -2.80
C GLY A 178 -4.63 -3.74 -3.10
N VAL A 179 -5.86 -4.07 -2.74
CA VAL A 179 -7.06 -3.26 -3.00
C VAL A 179 -7.90 -3.21 -1.74
N HIS A 180 -8.48 -2.04 -1.44
CA HIS A 180 -9.35 -1.86 -0.27
C HIS A 180 -10.51 -0.92 -0.59
N GLY A 181 -11.73 -1.34 -0.26
CA GLY A 181 -12.96 -0.65 -0.64
C GLY A 181 -13.33 0.56 0.22
N ALA A 182 -12.39 1.25 0.85
CA ALA A 182 -12.70 2.49 1.60
C ALA A 182 -12.33 3.71 0.76
N PRO A 183 -12.84 4.94 1.03
CA PRO A 183 -14.08 5.19 1.78
C PRO A 183 -15.30 4.70 0.98
N ALA A 184 -16.52 4.98 1.45
CA ALA A 184 -17.75 4.56 0.78
C ALA A 184 -17.86 5.04 -0.68
N ASN A 185 -18.80 4.49 -1.44
CA ASN A 185 -19.04 4.75 -2.88
C ASN A 185 -17.91 4.28 -3.79
N ILE A 186 -17.50 3.02 -3.61
CA ILE A 186 -16.51 2.36 -4.44
C ILE A 186 -17.06 1.92 -5.79
N SER A 187 -16.17 1.82 -6.79
CA SER A 187 -16.49 1.16 -8.06
C SER A 187 -16.95 -0.28 -7.83
N TYR A 188 -17.89 -0.76 -8.64
CA TYR A 188 -18.39 -2.13 -8.51
C TYR A 188 -17.28 -3.18 -8.65
N TYR A 189 -16.29 -2.93 -9.52
CA TYR A 189 -15.09 -3.76 -9.64
C TYR A 189 -13.86 -2.97 -9.24
N MET A 190 -13.05 -3.54 -8.35
CA MET A 190 -11.76 -2.97 -7.96
C MET A 190 -10.65 -3.99 -8.18
N GLU A 191 -9.53 -3.56 -8.74
CA GLU A 191 -8.40 -4.43 -9.08
C GLU A 191 -7.07 -3.69 -8.87
N SER A 192 -6.04 -4.44 -8.47
CA SER A 192 -4.64 -4.02 -8.62
C SER A 192 -3.77 -5.21 -9.02
N ARG A 193 -2.70 -4.92 -9.75
CA ARG A 193 -1.70 -5.90 -10.17
C ARG A 193 -0.33 -5.49 -9.67
N TRP A 194 0.44 -6.48 -9.22
CA TRP A 194 1.74 -6.28 -8.58
C TRP A 194 2.76 -7.27 -9.11
N ARG A 195 3.97 -6.77 -9.39
CA ARG A 195 5.14 -7.61 -9.67
C ARG A 195 6.38 -6.97 -9.05
N ASP A 196 7.45 -7.76 -8.98
CA ASP A 196 8.76 -7.32 -8.50
C ASP A 196 8.69 -6.63 -7.13
N ILE A 197 7.88 -7.19 -6.22
CA ILE A 197 7.77 -6.69 -4.84
C ILE A 197 9.07 -7.00 -4.09
N LYS A 198 9.67 -5.98 -3.49
CA LYS A 198 10.90 -6.08 -2.70
C LYS A 198 10.79 -5.28 -1.42
N ILE A 199 11.52 -5.72 -0.40
CA ILE A 199 11.71 -4.99 0.85
C ILE A 199 13.19 -4.69 1.00
N TYR A 200 13.52 -3.52 1.51
CA TYR A 200 14.88 -3.14 1.87
C TYR A 200 14.94 -2.54 3.27
N MET A 201 16.13 -2.56 3.86
CA MET A 201 16.40 -1.91 5.14
C MET A 201 17.76 -1.19 5.15
N LYS A 202 17.88 -0.24 6.07
CA LYS A 202 19.10 0.50 6.40
C LYS A 202 19.17 0.76 7.90
#